data_AF-A0A1I8M9E0-F1
#
_entry.id   AF-A0A1I8M9E0-F1
#
_cell.length_a   1.000
_cell.length_b   1.000
_cell.length_c   1.000
_cell.angle_alpha   90.00
_cell.angle_beta   90.00
_cell.angle_gamma   90.00
#
_symmetry.space_group_name_H-M   'P 1'
#
loop_
_entity.id
_entity.type
_entity.pdbx_description
1 polymer ?
#
loop_
_entity_poly.entity_id
_entity_poly.type
_entity_poly.pdbx_seq_one_letter_code
_entity_poly.pdbx_strand_id
1 'polypeptide(L)'
;MVEETTQTNRSRSKMARPKPVYLWTVVDVLKWFRRVNSEYLDYLELFSKHEITGRALLRINDSSLQRMGITNNKDRLAIWREIVKQKLKTDIMEIRDMERIVNQHSMAKITHPKATAAAAQK
;
A
#
# COMPACT_ATOMS: atom_id res chain seq x y z
N MET A 1 5.06 -33.17 -32.73
CA MET A 1 4.90 -33.95 -31.48
C MET A 1 5.50 -33.12 -30.37
N VAL A 2 4.69 -32.25 -29.77
CA VAL A 2 3.94 -32.37 -28.49
C VAL A 2 4.64 -31.49 -27.44
N GLU A 3 3.83 -30.64 -26.82
CA GLU A 3 4.19 -29.64 -25.81
C GLU A 3 4.75 -30.29 -24.54
N GLU A 4 5.59 -29.55 -23.80
CA GLU A 4 5.66 -29.77 -22.35
C GLU A 4 5.68 -28.42 -21.60
N THR A 5 4.49 -28.07 -21.13
CA THR A 5 4.19 -26.97 -20.23
C THR A 5 4.66 -27.33 -18.82
N THR A 6 5.64 -26.62 -18.26
CA THR A 6 5.96 -26.73 -16.83
C THR A 6 5.32 -25.59 -16.05
N GLN A 7 4.19 -25.92 -15.44
CA GLN A 7 3.43 -25.12 -14.50
C GLN A 7 4.29 -24.75 -13.28
N THR A 8 4.58 -23.46 -13.11
CA THR A 8 5.18 -22.95 -11.85
C THR A 8 4.12 -22.95 -10.76
N ASN A 9 4.23 -23.95 -9.88
CA ASN A 9 3.44 -24.16 -8.69
C ASN A 9 3.58 -22.97 -7.70
N ARG A 10 2.60 -22.06 -7.66
CA ARG A 10 2.54 -21.01 -6.62
C ARG A 10 1.97 -21.62 -5.33
N SER A 11 2.86 -22.09 -4.46
CA SER A 11 2.54 -22.33 -3.06
C SER A 11 1.86 -21.09 -2.48
N ARG A 12 0.62 -21.23 -2.00
CA ARG A 12 -0.11 -20.15 -1.29
C ARG A 12 0.67 -19.78 -0.04
N SER A 13 1.60 -18.84 -0.15
CA SER A 13 2.29 -18.26 0.99
C SER A 13 1.25 -17.61 1.89
N LYS A 14 1.33 -17.83 3.20
CA LYS A 14 0.64 -17.03 4.24
C LYS A 14 0.60 -15.57 3.75
N MET A 15 -0.59 -15.03 3.46
CA MET A 15 -0.75 -13.78 2.71
C MET A 15 0.11 -12.69 3.35
N ALA A 16 1.24 -12.36 2.71
CA ALA A 16 2.11 -11.31 3.17
C ALA A 16 1.30 -10.00 3.19
N ARG A 17 1.46 -9.20 4.26
CA ARG A 17 0.79 -7.91 4.35
C ARG A 17 1.13 -7.08 3.12
N PRO A 18 0.14 -6.39 2.51
CA PRO A 18 0.43 -5.51 1.38
C PRO A 18 1.46 -4.46 1.79
N LYS A 19 2.43 -4.20 0.90
CA LYS A 19 3.44 -3.16 1.09
C LYS A 19 2.75 -1.79 1.27
N PRO A 20 2.99 -1.06 2.37
CA PRO A 20 2.44 0.28 2.58
C PRO A 20 2.82 1.24 1.45
N VAL A 21 1.92 2.16 1.11
CA VAL A 21 2.13 3.07 -0.04
C VAL A 21 3.35 3.96 0.16
N TYR A 22 3.64 4.44 1.37
CA TYR A 22 4.83 5.27 1.61
C TYR A 22 6.16 4.55 1.31
N LEU A 23 6.17 3.21 1.17
CA LEU A 23 7.32 2.41 0.76
C LEU A 23 7.33 2.09 -0.74
N TRP A 24 6.29 2.45 -1.49
CA TRP A 24 6.20 2.14 -2.92
C TRP A 24 7.29 2.85 -3.71
N THR A 25 7.98 2.05 -4.52
CA THR A 25 8.90 2.52 -5.56
C THR A 25 8.12 3.07 -6.76
N VAL A 26 8.81 3.70 -7.71
CA VAL A 26 8.21 4.09 -9.00
C VAL A 26 7.57 2.88 -9.68
N VAL A 27 8.25 1.72 -9.68
CA VAL A 27 7.73 0.48 -10.27
C VAL A 27 6.42 0.03 -9.61
N ASP A 28 6.31 0.15 -8.29
CA ASP A 28 5.08 -0.19 -7.55
C ASP A 28 3.93 0.75 -7.94
N VAL A 29 4.20 2.05 -8.07
CA VAL A 29 3.23 3.05 -8.53
C VAL A 29 2.78 2.77 -9.96
N LEU A 30 3.70 2.46 -10.88
CA LEU A 30 3.35 2.13 -12.26
C LEU A 30 2.49 0.84 -12.34
N LYS A 31 2.79 -0.18 -11.53
CA LYS A 31 1.96 -1.38 -11.42
C LYS A 31 0.57 -1.08 -10.89
N TRP A 32 0.48 -0.25 -9.85
CA TRP A 32 -0.79 0.20 -9.30
C TRP A 32 -1.61 0.97 -10.35
N PHE A 33 -0.98 1.91 -11.05
CA PHE A 33 -1.62 2.75 -12.06
C PHE A 33 -2.21 1.89 -13.19
N ARG A 34 -1.42 0.97 -13.76
CA ARG A 34 -1.91 0.05 -14.81
C ARG A 34 -3.14 -0.76 -14.38
N ARG A 35 -3.20 -1.14 -13.10
CA ARG A 35 -4.30 -1.96 -12.56
C ARG A 35 -5.60 -1.18 -12.39
N VAL A 36 -5.53 0.10 -12.02
CA VAL A 36 -6.73 0.89 -11.66
C VAL A 36 -7.13 1.90 -12.75
N ASN A 37 -6.24 2.21 -13.69
CA ASN A 37 -6.43 3.18 -14.77
C ASN A 37 -6.15 2.55 -16.15
N SER A 38 -6.76 1.40 -16.46
CA SER A 38 -6.51 0.68 -17.72
C SER A 38 -6.89 1.46 -18.98
N GLU A 39 -7.79 2.44 -18.87
CA GLU A 39 -8.20 3.31 -19.98
C GLU A 39 -7.29 4.53 -20.18
N TYR A 40 -6.34 4.77 -19.26
CA TYR A 40 -5.51 5.97 -19.21
C TYR A 40 -4.01 5.66 -19.29
N LEU A 41 -3.65 4.55 -19.96
CA LEU A 41 -2.28 4.06 -20.04
C LEU A 41 -1.32 5.04 -20.75
N ASP A 42 -1.83 5.94 -21.59
CA ASP A 42 -1.03 6.97 -22.25
C ASP A 42 -0.35 7.93 -21.25
N TYR A 43 -0.95 8.11 -20.06
CA TYR A 43 -0.37 8.93 -18.99
C TYR A 43 0.62 8.18 -18.10
N LEU A 44 0.78 6.86 -18.27
CA LEU A 44 1.68 6.04 -17.46
C LEU A 44 3.13 6.52 -17.58
N GLU A 45 3.56 6.94 -18.77
CA GLU A 45 4.92 7.44 -19.00
C GLU A 45 5.19 8.70 -18.18
N LEU A 46 4.19 9.57 -17.97
CA LEU A 46 4.35 10.78 -17.15
C LEU A 46 4.68 10.41 -15.69
N PHE A 47 4.06 9.37 -15.13
CA PHE A 47 4.39 8.89 -13.78
C PHE A 47 5.81 8.34 -13.70
N SER A 48 6.30 7.71 -14.78
CA SER A 48 7.67 7.21 -14.86
C SER A 48 8.67 8.36 -14.99
N LYS A 49 8.42 9.30 -15.91
CA LYS A 49 9.28 10.46 -16.20
C LYS A 49 9.44 11.39 -15.01
N HIS A 50 8.38 11.59 -14.24
CA HIS A 50 8.42 12.39 -13.01
C HIS A 50 8.83 11.58 -11.77
N GLU A 51 9.25 10.32 -11.94
CA GLU A 51 9.72 9.44 -10.87
C GLU A 51 8.75 9.38 -9.67
N ILE A 52 7.45 9.22 -9.95
CA ILE A 52 6.43 9.26 -8.91
C ILE A 52 6.55 8.03 -8.02
N THR A 53 7.15 8.20 -6.84
CA THR A 53 7.17 7.23 -5.75
C THR A 53 5.86 7.25 -4.97
N GLY A 54 5.64 6.29 -4.09
CA GLY A 54 4.44 6.28 -3.24
C GLY A 54 4.34 7.49 -2.32
N ARG A 55 5.47 8.01 -1.81
CA ARG A 55 5.49 9.27 -1.04
C ARG A 55 5.01 10.45 -1.87
N ALA A 56 5.43 10.53 -3.14
CA ALA A 56 4.96 11.56 -4.07
C ALA A 56 3.47 11.38 -4.40
N LEU A 57 3.02 10.15 -4.62
CA LEU A 57 1.61 9.81 -4.88
C LEU A 57 0.68 10.24 -3.73
N LEU A 58 1.10 10.07 -2.47
CA LEU A 58 0.33 10.51 -1.31
C LEU A 58 0.21 12.05 -1.22
N ARG A 59 1.15 12.79 -1.82
CA ARG A 59 1.19 14.26 -1.80
C ARG A 59 0.63 14.92 -3.06
N ILE A 60 0.51 14.18 -4.16
CA ILE A 60 0.02 14.72 -5.42
C ILE A 60 -1.41 15.27 -5.26
N ASN A 61 -1.72 16.32 -6.02
CA ASN A 61 -3.03 16.95 -6.12
C ASN A 61 -3.40 17.19 -7.59
N ASP A 62 -4.62 17.65 -7.86
CA ASP A 62 -5.09 17.93 -9.22
C ASP A 62 -4.14 18.86 -9.99
N SER A 63 -3.70 19.96 -9.36
CA SER A 63 -2.76 20.91 -9.97
C SER A 63 -1.39 20.29 -10.29
N SER A 64 -0.97 19.27 -9.55
CA SER A 64 0.27 18.55 -9.82
C SER A 64 0.12 17.64 -11.05
N LEU A 65 -1.01 16.96 -11.20
CA LEU A 65 -1.31 16.17 -12.40
C LEU A 65 -1.37 17.05 -13.66
N GLN A 66 -1.96 18.24 -13.54
CA GLN A 66 -1.98 19.20 -14.64
C GLN A 66 -0.57 19.66 -15.03
N ARG A 67 0.29 19.98 -14.04
CA ARG A 67 1.69 20.36 -14.29
C ARG A 67 2.55 19.23 -14.84
N MET A 68 2.19 17.97 -14.57
CA MET A 68 2.83 16.79 -15.17
C MET A 68 2.46 16.58 -16.65
N GLY A 69 1.44 17.28 -17.16
CA GLY A 69 0.99 17.18 -18.55
C GLY A 69 -0.38 16.53 -18.75
N ILE A 70 -1.10 16.18 -17.69
CA ILE A 70 -2.48 15.64 -17.78
C ILE A 70 -3.47 16.80 -17.90
N THR A 71 -3.50 17.45 -19.06
CA THR A 71 -4.25 18.70 -19.28
C THR A 71 -5.74 18.47 -19.52
N ASN A 72 -6.15 17.31 -20.06
CA ASN A 72 -7.55 16.95 -20.22
C ASN A 72 -8.24 16.84 -18.85
N ASN A 73 -9.27 17.66 -18.64
CA ASN A 73 -9.98 17.73 -17.34
C ASN A 73 -10.71 16.44 -16.97
N LYS A 74 -11.30 15.72 -17.96
CA LYS A 74 -12.04 14.48 -17.69
C LYS A 74 -11.09 13.37 -17.26
N ASP A 75 -9.99 13.20 -18.00
CA ASP A 75 -8.98 12.19 -17.71
C ASP A 75 -8.29 12.48 -16.37
N ARG A 76 -7.90 13.75 -16.15
CA ARG A 76 -7.29 14.19 -14.89
C ARG A 76 -8.21 13.92 -13.71
N LEU A 77 -9.51 14.22 -13.83
CA LEU A 77 -10.49 13.95 -12.79
C LEU A 77 -10.63 12.44 -12.51
N ALA A 78 -10.65 11.60 -13.55
CA ALA A 78 -10.73 10.15 -13.38
C ALA A 78 -9.50 9.59 -12.66
N ILE A 79 -8.29 9.97 -13.09
CA ILE A 79 -7.04 9.59 -12.44
C ILE A 79 -7.00 10.10 -10.99
N TRP A 80 -7.44 11.33 -10.76
CA TRP A 80 -7.50 11.92 -9.42
C TRP A 80 -8.40 11.13 -8.47
N ARG A 81 -9.57 10.66 -8.95
CA ARG A 81 -10.47 9.81 -8.15
C ARG A 81 -9.77 8.51 -7.70
N GLU A 82 -9.01 7.86 -8.59
CA GLU A 82 -8.28 6.64 -8.22
C GLU A 82 -7.15 6.92 -7.21
N ILE A 83 -6.47 8.07 -7.33
CA ILE A 83 -5.48 8.50 -6.34
C ILE A 83 -6.13 8.71 -4.97
N VAL A 84 -7.25 9.43 -4.89
CA VAL A 84 -7.97 9.68 -3.63
C VAL A 84 -8.45 8.36 -3.01
N LYS A 85 -8.99 7.45 -3.83
CA LYS A 85 -9.38 6.10 -3.38
C LYS A 85 -8.19 5.34 -2.77
N GLN A 86 -7.02 5.41 -3.40
CA GLN A 86 -5.81 4.77 -2.87
C GLN A 86 -5.32 5.42 -1.57
N LYS A 87 -5.44 6.74 -1.41
CA LYS A 87 -5.14 7.44 -0.15
C LYS A 87 -6.06 6.98 0.98
N LEU A 88 -7.38 6.99 0.76
CA LEU A 88 -8.36 6.50 1.75
C LEU A 88 -8.11 5.05 2.16
N LYS A 89 -7.78 4.19 1.18
CA LYS A 89 -7.41 2.79 1.45
C LYS A 89 -6.15 2.70 2.32
N THR A 90 -5.18 3.56 2.09
CA THR A 90 -3.93 3.62 2.87
C THR A 90 -4.24 4.03 4.29
N ASP A 91 -5.01 5.10 4.50
CA ASP A 91 -5.40 5.61 5.82
C ASP A 91 -6.15 4.55 6.63
N ILE A 92 -7.13 3.86 6.01
CA ILE A 92 -7.88 2.77 6.66
C ILE A 92 -6.94 1.63 7.07
N MET A 93 -5.99 1.26 6.21
CA MET A 93 -5.03 0.20 6.53
C MET A 93 -4.09 0.61 7.67
N GLU A 94 -3.61 1.85 7.66
CA GLU A 94 -2.73 2.38 8.71
C GLU A 94 -3.44 2.46 10.06
N ILE A 95 -4.71 2.90 10.10
CA ILE A 95 -5.53 2.90 11.32
C ILE A 95 -5.65 1.47 11.88
N ARG A 96 -6.00 0.50 11.03
CA ARG A 96 -6.14 -0.90 11.45
C ARG A 96 -4.83 -1.50 11.96
N ASP A 97 -3.71 -1.15 11.33
CA ASP A 97 -2.39 -1.58 11.77
C ASP A 97 -2.03 -0.93 13.12
N MET A 98 -2.36 0.35 13.34
CA MET A 98 -2.17 1.03 14.62
C MET A 98 -3.02 0.40 15.73
N GLU A 99 -4.32 0.15 15.49
CA GLU A 99 -5.21 -0.52 16.45
C GLU A 99 -4.68 -1.88 16.86
N ARG A 100 -4.17 -2.66 15.89
CA ARG A 100 -3.56 -3.96 16.16
C ARG A 100 -2.32 -3.83 17.04
N ILE A 101 -1.46 -2.86 16.76
CA ILE A 101 -0.25 -2.58 17.56
C ILE A 101 -0.68 -2.23 19.00
N VAL A 102 -1.65 -1.33 19.17
CA VAL A 102 -2.16 -0.94 20.49
C VAL A 102 -2.73 -2.14 21.25
N ASN A 103 -3.53 -2.98 20.59
CA ASN A 103 -4.11 -4.19 21.19
C ASN A 103 -3.05 -5.24 21.57
N GLN A 104 -1.98 -5.36 20.79
CA GLN A 104 -0.86 -6.22 21.15
C GLN A 104 -0.10 -5.69 22.38
N HIS A 105 0.12 -4.37 22.44
CA HIS A 105 0.76 -3.72 23.58
C HIS A 105 -0.11 -3.77 24.85
N SER A 106 -1.44 -3.70 24.74
CA SER A 106 -2.34 -3.85 25.89
C SER A 106 -2.35 -5.27 26.42
N MET A 107 -2.36 -6.29 25.55
CA MET A 107 -2.30 -7.70 25.95
C MET A 107 -0.96 -8.08 26.59
N ALA A 108 0.16 -7.52 26.13
CA ALA A 108 1.49 -7.75 26.71
C ALA A 108 1.62 -7.23 28.16
N LYS A 109 0.82 -6.23 28.55
CA LYS A 109 0.81 -5.71 29.94
C LYS A 109 0.00 -6.57 30.91
N ILE A 110 -0.95 -7.36 30.41
CA ILE A 110 -1.82 -8.22 31.23
C ILE A 110 -1.14 -9.56 31.53
N THR A 111 -0.21 -10.02 30.69
CA THR A 111 0.42 -11.36 30.78
C THR A 111 1.65 -11.46 31.69
N HIS A 112 2.02 -10.42 32.45
CA HIS A 112 3.00 -10.56 33.53
C HIS A 112 2.31 -10.73 34.89
N PRO A 113 2.13 -11.95 35.41
CA PRO A 113 1.78 -12.14 36.82
C PRO A 113 2.95 -11.68 37.68
N LYS A 114 2.66 -10.79 38.64
CA LYS A 114 3.54 -10.40 39.72
C LYS A 114 3.96 -11.69 40.45
N ALA A 115 5.20 -12.13 40.27
CA ALA A 115 5.78 -13.17 41.12
C ALA A 115 5.90 -12.60 42.54
N THR A 116 4.83 -12.71 43.31
CA THR A 116 4.87 -12.45 44.76
C THR A 116 5.79 -13.47 45.39
N ALA A 117 6.87 -12.95 45.95
CA ALA A 117 7.86 -13.67 46.73
C ALA A 117 7.19 -14.55 47.79
N ALA A 118 7.34 -15.87 47.66
CA ALA A 118 7.23 -16.78 48.79
C ALA A 118 8.55 -16.69 49.58
N ALA A 119 8.70 -15.63 50.36
CA ALA A 119 9.71 -15.54 51.39
C ALA A 119 9.25 -16.36 52.61
N ALA A 120 10.03 -17.40 52.92
CA ALA A 120 10.37 -17.89 54.24
C ALA A 120 9.37 -17.71 55.41
N GLN A 121 8.88 -18.83 55.93
CA GLN A 121 8.65 -19.09 57.36
C GLN A 121 8.61 -20.62 57.50
N LYS A 122 9.72 -21.23 57.95
CA LYS A 122 9.99 -21.69 59.33
C LYS A 122 9.00 -22.73 59.82
#